data_AF-R5EHD5-F1
#
_entry.id   AF-R5EHD5-F1
#
_cell.length_a   1.000
_cell.length_b   1.000
_cell.length_c   1.000
_cell.angle_alpha   90.00
_cell.angle_beta   90.00
_cell.angle_gamma   90.00
#
_symmetry.space_group_name_H-M   'P 1'
#
loop_
_entity.id
_entity.type
_entity.pdbx_description
1 polymer ?
#
loop_
_entity_poly.entity_id
_entity_poly.type
_entity_poly.pdbx_seq_one_letter_code
_entity_poly.pdbx_strand_id
1 'polypeptide(L)' 'MTQGQLAEAIGCRVKDISRWENGHVEPGVLTVKKIAQVLGCSMDELV' A
#
# COMPACT_ATOMS: atom_id res chain seq x y z
N MET A 1 -9.27 -1.81 -7.20
CA MET A 1 -9.32 -1.04 -5.94
C MET A 1 -8.77 0.35 -6.21
N THR A 2 -9.35 1.41 -5.62
CA THR A 2 -8.82 2.78 -5.74
C THR A 2 -7.82 3.08 -4.60
N GLN A 3 -6.98 4.11 -4.76
CA GLN A 3 -6.08 4.58 -3.68
C GLN A 3 -6.85 4.90 -2.38
N GLY A 4 -8.07 5.44 -2.51
CA GLY A 4 -8.95 5.74 -1.38
C GLY A 4 -9.38 4.50 -0.61
N GLN A 5 -9.81 3.46 -1.33
CA GLN A 5 -10.20 2.18 -0.75
C GLN A 5 -9.03 1.47 -0.07
N LEU A 6 -7.85 1.51 -0.68
CA LEU A 6 -6.64 0.92 -0.09
C LEU A 6 -6.22 1.66 1.19
N ALA A 7 -6.26 3.00 1.16
CA ALA A 7 -5.95 3.83 2.33
C ALA A 7 -6.89 3.55 3.50
N GLU A 8 -8.19 3.42 3.24
CA GLU A 8 -9.19 3.06 4.24
C GLU A 8 -8.95 1.65 4.80
N ALA A 9 -8.65 0.68 3.93
CA ALA A 9 -8.40 -0.71 4.33
C ALA A 9 -7.15 -0.89 5.20
N ILE A 10 -6.07 -0.13 4.95
CA ILE A 10 -4.83 -0.22 5.75
C ILE A 10 -4.76 0.80 6.89
N GLY A 11 -5.71 1.75 6.94
CA GLY A 11 -5.78 2.81 7.94
C GLY A 11 -4.72 3.91 7.74
N CYS A 12 -4.43 4.30 6.50
CA CYS A 12 -3.52 5.40 6.18
C CYS A 12 -4.24 6.52 5.40
N ARG A 13 -3.49 7.57 5.02
CA ARG A 13 -4.05 8.62 4.15
C ARG A 13 -3.78 8.29 2.69
N VAL A 14 -4.71 8.66 1.81
CA VAL A 14 -4.60 8.49 0.35
C VAL A 14 -3.31 9.12 -0.21
N LYS A 15 -2.87 10.25 0.36
CA LYS A 15 -1.60 10.90 -0.01
C LYS A 15 -0.37 10.05 0.27
N ASP A 16 -0.43 9.17 1.27
CA ASP A 16 0.68 8.29 1.63
C ASP A 16 0.80 7.18 0.58
N ILE A 17 -0.34 6.63 0.12
CA ILE A 17 -0.42 5.70 -1.03
C ILE A 17 0.18 6.33 -2.28
N SER A 18 -0.26 7.54 -2.62
CA SER A 18 0.23 8.26 -3.80
C SER A 18 1.74 8.48 -3.74
N ARG A 19 2.31 8.77 -2.56
CA ARG A 19 3.77 8.90 -2.39
C ARG A 19 4.49 7.58 -2.63
N TRP A 20 3.92 6.45 -2.20
CA TRP A 20 4.50 5.12 -2.43
C TRP A 20 4.48 4.75 -3.90
N GLU A 21 3.35 4.94 -4.58
CA GLU A 21 3.22 4.65 -6.01
C GLU A 21 4.12 5.53 -6.90
N ASN A 22 4.37 6.78 -6.48
CA ASN A 22 5.28 7.69 -7.18
C ASN A 22 6.74 7.59 -6.70
N GLY A 23 7.09 6.59 -5.87
CA GLY A 23 8.46 6.36 -5.38
C GLY A 23 9.05 7.50 -4.53
N HIS A 24 8.21 8.42 -4.02
CA HIS A 24 8.68 9.51 -3.16
C HIS A 24 9.02 9.04 -1.75
N VAL A 25 8.35 7.98 -1.30
CA VAL A 25 8.52 7.37 0.02
C VAL A 25 8.36 5.86 -0.16
N GLU A 26 9.17 5.06 0.52
CA GLU A 26 8.93 3.63 0.59
C GLU A 26 8.05 3.29 1.80
N PRO A 27 6.99 2.48 1.62
CA PRO A 27 6.23 1.96 2.75
C PRO A 27 7.11 1.02 3.59
N GLY A 28 7.00 1.10 4.92
CA GLY A 28 7.69 0.17 5.80
C GLY A 28 7.17 -1.28 5.65
N VAL A 29 7.97 -2.26 6.04
CA VAL A 29 7.68 -3.70 5.88
C VAL A 29 6.31 -4.12 6.42
N LEU A 30 5.87 -3.57 7.55
CA LEU A 30 4.54 -3.83 8.13
C LEU A 30 3.41 -3.29 7.23
N THR A 31 3.63 -2.14 6.61
CA THR A 31 2.69 -1.51 5.68
C THR A 31 2.62 -2.31 4.38
N VAL A 32 3.76 -2.74 3.84
CA VAL A 32 3.80 -3.62 2.66
C VAL A 32 3.02 -4.92 2.93
N LYS A 33 3.21 -5.54 4.10
CA LYS A 33 2.46 -6.73 4.49
C LYS A 33 0.95 -6.49 4.55
N LYS A 34 0.51 -5.34 5.09
CA LYS A 34 -0.92 -4.96 5.09
C LYS A 34 -1.46 -4.74 3.68
N ILE A 35 -0.70 -4.05 2.83
CA ILE A 35 -1.06 -3.80 1.43
C ILE A 35 -1.23 -5.13 0.69
N ALA A 36 -0.26 -6.04 0.82
CA ALA A 36 -0.30 -7.38 0.24
C ALA A 36 -1.51 -8.19 0.74
N GLN A 37 -1.81 -8.14 2.04
CA GLN A 37 -3.01 -8.78 2.62
C GLN A 37 -4.32 -8.22 2.06
N VAL A 38 -4.44 -6.89 1.90
CA VAL A 38 -5.64 -6.24 1.38
C VAL A 38 -5.82 -6.51 -0.12
N LEU A 39 -4.73 -6.48 -0.88
CA LEU A 39 -4.75 -6.77 -2.31
C LEU A 39 -4.87 -8.26 -2.62
N GLY A 40 -4.65 -9.14 -1.64
CA GLY A 40 -4.65 -10.59 -1.82
C GLY A 40 -3.49 -11.09 -2.69
N CYS A 41 -2.48 -10.26 -2.93
CA CYS A 41 -1.27 -10.63 -3.68
C CYS A 41 -0.15 -11.06 -2.73
N SER A 42 0.68 -11.98 -3.20
CA SER A 42 1.91 -12.37 -2.51
C SER A 42 2.93 -11.23 -2.59
N MET A 43 3.71 -11.02 -1.52
CA MET A 43 4.78 -10.00 -1.48
C MET A 43 5.76 -10.11 -2.67
N ASP A 44 5.91 -11.29 -3.25
CA ASP A 44 6.72 -11.58 -4.44
C ASP A 44 6.21 -10.91 -5.75
N GLU A 45 4.96 -10.43 -5.82
CA GLU A 45 4.47 -9.66 -6.98
C GLU A 45 4.69 -8.14 -6.85
N LEU A 46 5.24 -7.69 -5.71
CA LEU A 46 5.45 -6.29 -5.36
C LEU A 46 6.92 -5.85 -5.42
N VAL A 47 7.82 -6.73 -5.91
CA VAL A 47 9.27 -6.51 -6.10
C VAL A 47 9.63 -6.18 -7.53
#